data_AF-A0A5K1BTF5-F1
#
_entry.id   AF-A0A5K1BTF5-F1
#
_cell.length_a   1.000
_cell.length_b   1.000
_cell.length_c   1.000
_cell.angle_alpha   90.00
_cell.angle_beta   90.00
_cell.angle_gamma   90.00
#
_symmetry.space_group_name_H-M   'P 1'
#
loop_
_entity.id
_entity.type
_entity.pdbx_description
1 polymer ?
#
loop_
_entity_poly.entity_id
_entity_poly.type
_entity_poly.pdbx_seq_one_letter_code
_entity_poly.pdbx_strand_id
1 'polypeptide(L)'
;KPIIHCDIKSSNILLTENLRAKVADFGFARAGPTNEDETHISTKVKGTAGYLDPEYVKTYRLTTKSDVFSYGILLLEIFSGRRPVEVNRPANERITVRW
;
A
#
# COMPACT_ATOMS: atom_id res chain seq x y z
N LYS A 1 -13.22 -0.27 -15.41
CA LYS A 1 -12.85 -1.09 -14.22
C LYS A 1 -11.57 -0.52 -13.64
N PRO A 2 -11.54 -0.04 -12.38
CA PRO A 2 -10.30 0.46 -11.77
C PRO A 2 -9.31 -0.69 -11.57
N ILE A 3 -8.01 -0.40 -11.59
CA ILE A 3 -6.96 -1.35 -11.20
C ILE A 3 -6.53 -0.98 -9.78
N ILE A 4 -6.55 -1.97 -8.89
CA ILE A 4 -6.05 -1.86 -7.51
C ILE A 4 -4.68 -2.52 -7.49
N HIS A 5 -3.62 -1.78 -7.17
CA HIS A 5 -2.23 -2.23 -7.22
C HIS A 5 -1.89 -3.25 -6.14
N CYS A 6 -2.41 -3.06 -4.92
CA CYS A 6 -2.19 -3.92 -3.74
C CYS A 6 -0.75 -3.98 -3.20
N ASP A 7 0.18 -3.19 -3.73
CA ASP A 7 1.58 -3.16 -3.27
C ASP A 7 2.26 -1.81 -3.53
N ILE A 8 1.56 -0.72 -3.20
CA ILE A 8 2.16 0.61 -3.23
C ILE A 8 3.18 0.72 -2.10
N LYS A 9 4.46 0.91 -2.48
CA LYS A 9 5.61 1.08 -1.58
C LYS A 9 6.75 1.76 -2.32
N SER A 10 7.72 2.31 -1.59
CA SER A 10 8.82 3.08 -2.18
C SER A 10 9.65 2.27 -3.18
N SER A 11 9.90 0.97 -2.95
CA SER A 11 10.64 0.13 -3.90
C SER A 11 9.90 -0.11 -5.23
N ASN A 12 8.58 0.15 -5.27
CA ASN A 12 7.74 0.00 -6.46
C ASN A 12 7.47 1.35 -7.15
N ILE A 13 8.04 2.44 -6.65
CA ILE A 13 8.03 3.75 -7.30
C ILE A 13 9.41 3.99 -7.91
N LEU A 14 9.51 3.80 -9.22
CA LEU A 14 10.74 4.03 -9.97
C LEU A 14 10.84 5.50 -10.40
N LEU A 15 12.05 6.00 -10.51
CA LEU A 15 12.33 7.35 -11.02
C LEU A 15 12.98 7.23 -12.40
N THR A 16 12.47 7.99 -13.37
CA THR A 16 13.18 8.19 -14.64
C THR A 16 14.37 9.13 -14.45
N GLU A 17 15.18 9.31 -15.49
CA GLU A 17 16.28 10.30 -15.52
C GLU A 17 15.82 11.72 -15.10
N ASN A 18 14.63 12.16 -15.55
CA ASN A 18 14.07 13.47 -15.20
C ASN A 18 13.32 13.48 -13.85
N LEU A 19 13.61 12.55 -12.94
CA LEU A 19 12.96 12.40 -11.62
C LEU A 19 11.42 12.25 -11.67
N ARG A 20 10.87 11.84 -12.81
CA ARG A 20 9.45 11.53 -12.92
C ARG A 20 9.18 10.16 -12.29
N ALA A 21 8.30 10.15 -11.29
CA ALA A 21 7.84 8.93 -10.65
C ALA A 21 7.01 8.06 -11.61
N LYS A 22 7.27 6.75 -11.61
CA LYS A 22 6.50 5.72 -12.31
C LYS A 22 6.20 4.57 -11.36
N VAL A 23 4.94 4.18 -11.31
CA VAL A 23 4.50 2.99 -10.55
C VAL A 23 4.91 1.73 -11.32
N ALA A 24 5.49 0.77 -10.61
CA ALA A 24 5.99 -0.49 -11.15
C ALA A 24 5.50 -1.68 -10.29
N ASP A 25 5.73 -2.90 -10.81
CA ASP A 25 5.36 -4.18 -10.16
C ASP A 25 3.86 -4.36 -9.88
N PHE A 26 3.12 -4.70 -10.93
CA PHE A 26 1.70 -5.02 -10.88
C PHE A 26 1.44 -6.51 -10.54
N GLY A 27 2.40 -7.24 -9.98
CA GLY A 27 2.26 -8.69 -9.71
C GLY A 27 1.11 -9.05 -8.76
N PHE A 28 0.72 -8.12 -7.88
CA PHE A 28 -0.44 -8.27 -6.98
C PHE A 28 -1.70 -7.54 -7.46
N ALA A 29 -1.64 -6.85 -8.60
CA ALA A 29 -2.73 -6.02 -9.05
C ALA A 29 -4.02 -6.83 -9.28
N ARG A 30 -5.15 -6.21 -8.97
CA ARG A 30 -6.48 -6.76 -9.15
C ARG A 30 -7.36 -5.76 -9.88
N ALA A 31 -8.23 -6.28 -10.71
CA ALA A 31 -9.24 -5.44 -11.32
C ALA A 31 -10.36 -5.22 -10.29
N GLY A 32 -10.57 -3.97 -9.88
CA GLY A 32 -11.57 -3.49 -8.92
C GLY A 32 -13.00 -3.87 -9.28
N PRO A 33 -13.98 -3.65 -8.40
CA PRO A 33 -15.39 -3.96 -8.68
C PRO A 33 -15.87 -3.40 -10.02
N THR A 34 -16.72 -4.16 -10.71
CA THR A 34 -17.21 -3.81 -12.06
C THR A 34 -18.65 -3.31 -12.05
N ASN A 35 -19.44 -3.78 -11.09
CA ASN A 35 -20.84 -3.41 -10.92
C ASN A 35 -20.95 -2.35 -9.82
N GLU A 36 -21.88 -1.41 -9.95
CA GLU A 36 -22.11 -0.37 -8.93
C GLU A 36 -22.53 -0.95 -7.57
N ASP A 37 -23.15 -2.14 -7.58
CA ASP A 37 -23.54 -2.86 -6.36
C ASP A 37 -22.36 -3.53 -5.64
N GLU A 38 -21.23 -3.73 -6.32
CA GLU A 38 -20.04 -4.34 -5.73
C GLU A 38 -19.13 -3.26 -5.12
N THR A 39 -19.03 -3.25 -3.79
CA THR A 39 -18.24 -2.25 -3.07
C THR A 39 -16.76 -2.65 -2.88
N HIS A 40 -16.44 -3.94 -3.03
CA HIS A 40 -15.12 -4.51 -2.73
C HIS A 40 -14.85 -5.82 -3.48
N ILE A 41 -13.59 -6.25 -3.49
CA ILE A 41 -13.19 -7.60 -3.88
C ILE A 41 -12.91 -8.41 -2.61
N SER A 42 -13.56 -9.56 -2.45
CA SER A 42 -13.20 -10.53 -1.41
C SER A 42 -12.02 -11.37 -1.86
N THR A 43 -10.85 -11.21 -1.22
CA THR A 43 -9.62 -11.91 -1.61
C THR A 43 -8.68 -12.10 -0.42
N LYS A 44 -7.81 -13.11 -0.48
CA LYS A 44 -6.68 -13.23 0.44
C LYS A 44 -5.84 -11.95 0.43
N VAL A 45 -5.34 -11.59 1.60
CA VAL A 45 -4.44 -10.43 1.80
C VAL A 45 -3.15 -10.65 1.01
N LYS A 46 -2.79 -9.66 0.19
CA LYS A 46 -1.48 -9.54 -0.47
C LYS A 46 -0.99 -8.11 -0.35
N GLY A 47 0.33 -7.95 -0.24
CA GLY A 47 1.00 -6.64 -0.13
C GLY A 47 2.14 -6.69 0.89
N THR A 48 2.82 -5.56 1.05
CA THR A 48 3.99 -5.45 1.92
C THR A 48 3.62 -4.98 3.33
N ALA A 49 4.12 -5.68 4.35
CA ALA A 49 3.92 -5.31 5.74
C ALA A 49 4.40 -3.87 6.02
N GLY A 50 3.62 -3.13 6.81
CA GLY A 50 3.85 -1.70 7.06
C GLY A 50 3.06 -0.78 6.13
N TYR A 51 2.74 -1.22 4.90
CA TYR A 51 1.94 -0.45 3.92
C TYR A 51 0.49 -0.94 3.83
N LEU A 52 0.21 -2.14 4.35
CA LEU A 52 -1.10 -2.78 4.25
C LEU A 52 -2.18 -1.99 4.98
N ASP A 53 -3.30 -1.78 4.28
CA ASP A 53 -4.55 -1.27 4.83
C ASP A 53 -5.07 -2.21 5.94
N PRO A 54 -5.21 -1.71 7.19
CA PRO A 54 -5.66 -2.52 8.31
C PRO A 54 -7.09 -3.03 8.14
N GLU A 55 -7.97 -2.30 7.42
CA GLU A 55 -9.33 -2.74 7.16
C GLU A 55 -9.34 -3.92 6.19
N TYR A 56 -8.57 -3.83 5.11
CA TYR A 56 -8.36 -4.95 4.19
C TYR A 56 -7.79 -6.18 4.90
N VAL A 57 -6.79 -6.00 5.77
CA VAL A 57 -6.20 -7.11 6.55
C VAL A 57 -7.24 -7.77 7.45
N LYS A 58 -8.09 -6.99 8.10
CA LYS A 58 -9.09 -7.49 9.05
C LYS A 58 -10.29 -8.14 8.37
N THR A 59 -10.74 -7.57 7.26
CA THR A 59 -12.03 -7.93 6.63
C THR A 59 -11.88 -8.77 5.38
N TYR A 60 -10.68 -8.89 4.82
CA TYR A 60 -10.41 -9.49 3.50
C TYR A 60 -11.12 -8.78 2.34
N ARG A 61 -11.59 -7.54 2.57
CA ARG A 61 -12.24 -6.70 1.58
C ARG A 61 -11.25 -5.72 0.97
N LEU A 62 -10.84 -6.00 -0.26
CA LEU A 62 -9.95 -5.14 -1.02
C LEU A 62 -10.75 -4.06 -1.75
N THR A 63 -10.36 -2.80 -1.60
CA THR A 63 -10.98 -1.67 -2.29
C THR A 63 -9.91 -0.77 -2.91
N THR A 64 -10.32 0.21 -3.71
CA THR A 64 -9.41 1.27 -4.18
C THR A 64 -8.86 2.11 -3.03
N LYS A 65 -9.54 2.16 -1.88
CA LYS A 65 -9.05 2.87 -0.69
C LYS A 65 -7.88 2.16 -0.02
N SER A 66 -7.71 0.86 -0.26
CA SER A 66 -6.54 0.13 0.24
C SER A 66 -5.23 0.67 -0.37
N ASP A 67 -5.21 1.00 -1.66
CA ASP A 67 -4.06 1.68 -2.28
C ASP A 67 -3.86 3.11 -1.77
N VAL A 68 -4.95 3.82 -1.46
CA VAL A 68 -4.90 5.17 -0.88
C VAL A 68 -4.23 5.14 0.49
N PHE A 69 -4.54 4.14 1.32
CA PHE A 69 -3.88 3.94 2.61
C PHE A 69 -2.38 3.69 2.43
N SER A 70 -2.01 2.74 1.56
CA SER A 70 -0.60 2.42 1.27
C SER A 70 0.17 3.64 0.72
N TYR A 71 -0.47 4.46 -0.11
CA TYR A 71 0.09 5.73 -0.58
C TYR A 71 0.32 6.73 0.56
N GLY A 72 -0.60 6.81 1.54
CA GLY A 72 -0.40 7.61 2.75
C GLY A 72 0.84 7.18 3.53
N ILE A 73 1.07 5.88 3.69
CA ILE A 73 2.29 5.35 4.31
C ILE A 73 3.54 5.72 3.50
N LEU A 74 3.49 5.62 2.18
CA LEU A 74 4.59 6.05 1.29
C LEU A 74 4.92 7.53 1.48
N LEU A 75 3.92 8.40 1.58
CA LEU A 75 4.15 9.82 1.85
C LEU A 75 4.84 10.03 3.20
N LEU A 76 4.37 9.34 4.26
CA LEU A 76 5.00 9.42 5.58
C LEU A 76 6.45 8.91 5.57
N GLU A 77 6.74 7.84 4.82
CA GLU A 77 8.10 7.36 4.61
C GLU A 77 8.99 8.43 3.96
N ILE A 78 8.49 9.11 2.92
CA ILE A 78 9.21 10.19 2.23
C ILE A 78 9.46 11.38 3.17
N PHE A 79 8.42 11.85 3.87
CA PHE A 79 8.53 13.02 4.75
C PHE A 79 9.41 12.78 5.98
N SER A 80 9.32 11.58 6.57
CA SER A 80 10.09 11.25 7.77
C SER A 80 11.50 10.74 7.47
N GLY A 81 11.75 10.28 6.25
CA GLY A 81 12.98 9.54 5.90
C GLY A 81 13.10 8.19 6.61
N ARG A 82 12.03 7.68 7.23
CA ARG A 82 12.01 6.44 8.02
C ARG A 82 11.16 5.38 7.33
N ARG A 83 11.65 4.14 7.29
CA ARG A 83 10.89 2.97 6.80
C ARG A 83 9.69 2.73 7.70
N PRO A 84 8.50 2.37 7.19
CA PRO A 84 7.30 2.15 8.03
C PRO A 84 7.49 1.12 9.14
N VAL A 85 8.37 0.12 8.90
CA VAL A 85 8.79 -0.89 9.87
C VAL A 85 10.32 -0.95 9.93
N GLU A 86 10.89 -0.67 11.09
CA GLU A 86 12.34 -0.65 11.36
C GLU A 86 12.72 -1.76 12.35
N VAL A 87 13.03 -2.96 11.85
CA VAL A 87 13.28 -4.15 12.69
C VAL A 87 14.46 -4.03 13.66
N ASN A 88 15.44 -3.18 13.32
CA ASN A 88 16.64 -2.92 14.12
C ASN A 88 16.39 -1.96 15.30
N ARG A 89 15.19 -1.38 15.42
CA ARG A 89 14.84 -0.50 16.54
C ARG A 89 14.22 -1.29 17.71
N PRO A 90 14.27 -0.71 18.93
CA PRO A 90 13.50 -1.19 20.07
C PRO A 90 12.03 -1.40 19.72
N ALA A 91 11.36 -2.38 20.33
CA ALA A 91 9.99 -2.76 19.98
C ALA A 91 9.00 -1.58 20.00
N ASN A 92 9.20 -0.63 20.91
CA ASN A 92 8.41 0.60 21.04
C ASN A 92 8.74 1.69 19.99
N GLU A 93 9.66 1.44 19.06
CA GLU A 93 10.04 2.37 17.99
C GLU A 93 10.04 1.73 16.60
N ARG A 94 9.75 0.41 16.52
CA ARG A 94 9.76 -0.33 15.24
C ARG A 94 8.74 0.17 14.23
N ILE A 95 7.60 0.67 14.68
CA ILE A 95 6.54 1.17 13.81
C ILE A 95 6.63 2.69 13.78
N THR A 96 6.90 3.24 12.60
CA THR A 96 7.05 4.69 12.43
C THR A 96 5.73 5.43 12.61
N VAL A 97 4.63 4.81 12.18
CA VAL A 97 3.30 5.44 12.22
C VAL A 97 2.45 4.77 13.29
N ARG A 98 2.11 5.53 14.32
CA ARG A 98 1.26 5.08 15.43
C ARG A 98 -0.05 5.87 15.36
N TRP A 99 -1.15 5.15 15.39
CA TRP A 99 -2.50 5.69 15.43
C TRP A 99 -3.16 5.25 16.74
#